data_AF-A0AAW2A5V7-F1
#
_entry.id   AF-A0AAW2A5V7-F1
#
_cell.length_a   1.000
_cell.length_b   1.000
_cell.length_c   1.000
_cell.angle_alpha   90.00
_cell.angle_beta   90.00
_cell.angle_gamma   90.00
#
_symmetry.space_group_name_H-M   'P 1'
#
loop_
_entity.id
_entity.type
_entity.pdbx_description
1 polymer ?
#
loop_
_entity_poly.entity_id
_entity_poly.type
_entity_poly.pdbx_seq_one_letter_code
_entity_poly.pdbx_strand_id
1 'polypeptide(L)'
;MRFTWKRWTICTIGILLIFYKTTDIGRSEVHEKTGLTGRSRARSTRLMANGSDTPFGNGLIDLTDLGGEWKANVTLVTMIRKDILRFLDAERDVSIIKSSFKPGDTIHYVLDRRRTFNVSHTLHSLLPEVSPLKNKMFKTCAVVGNSGILLKSGCGKEIDNHDFVIRCNLAPLNDFADDVGLRSDFTTMNPSVIQRVYKGLRDETEQENFILRLQQLNNSVLWIPAFMVKGSERHVEIVNELILKHKLKVRMAYPSLRLIHAVRRYWLANKINIKRPTTGLLMYTMATRFCDEIYLYGFWPFPKDANGNSVKYHYYDTLKYRYFSRAGPHRMPLEFNTLKNLHNKGALKLTTSKCTYT
;
A
#
# COMPACT_ATOMS: atom_id res chain seq x y z
N MET A 1 29.55 64.64 24.71
CA MET A 1 28.39 64.12 25.48
C MET A 1 28.01 62.78 24.86
N ARG A 2 28.42 61.60 25.38
CA ARG A 2 27.78 60.78 26.45
C ARG A 2 26.23 60.82 26.30
N PHE A 3 25.51 59.74 26.00
CA PHE A 3 25.47 58.43 26.69
C PHE A 3 25.01 57.25 25.77
N THR A 4 25.36 56.05 26.23
CA THR A 4 25.14 54.68 25.72
C THR A 4 23.76 54.11 26.18
N TRP A 5 23.14 53.02 25.68
CA TRP A 5 23.56 51.60 25.76
C TRP A 5 22.55 50.64 25.02
N LYS A 6 23.12 49.66 24.26
CA LYS A 6 22.79 48.23 23.96
C LYS A 6 21.36 47.63 23.77
N ARG A 7 21.30 46.83 22.67
CA ARG A 7 20.74 45.46 22.41
C ARG A 7 19.21 45.25 22.44
N TRP A 8 18.65 44.58 21.41
CA TRP A 8 18.14 43.19 21.40
C TRP A 8 17.68 42.79 19.97
N THR A 9 17.87 41.52 19.66
CA THR A 9 17.54 40.81 18.41
C THR A 9 16.12 40.21 18.50
N ILE A 10 15.45 39.96 17.36
CA ILE A 10 14.48 38.86 17.04
C ILE A 10 13.10 39.30 16.47
N CYS A 11 12.77 38.65 15.33
CA CYS A 11 11.47 38.34 14.71
C CYS A 11 10.51 39.47 14.30
N THR A 12 10.16 39.46 13.00
CA THR A 12 8.78 39.19 12.58
C THR A 12 8.77 38.73 11.13
N ILE A 13 8.73 37.40 10.96
CA ILE A 13 8.22 36.75 9.75
C ILE A 13 6.74 37.10 9.66
N GLY A 14 6.46 38.22 9.00
CA GLY A 14 5.14 38.49 8.46
C GLY A 14 4.90 37.59 7.24
N ILE A 15 3.62 37.30 6.99
CA ILE A 15 3.04 36.87 5.68
C ILE A 15 2.76 35.36 5.47
N LEU A 16 2.94 34.47 6.45
CA LEU A 16 2.53 33.04 6.28
C LEU A 16 1.46 32.49 7.24
N LEU A 17 0.71 33.35 7.94
CA LEU A 17 -0.33 32.93 8.90
C LEU A 17 -1.74 33.49 8.67
N ILE A 18 -2.08 33.90 7.44
CA ILE A 18 -3.44 34.43 7.12
C ILE A 18 -4.32 33.44 6.33
N PHE A 19 -3.80 32.31 5.85
CA PHE A 19 -4.61 31.32 5.10
C PHE A 19 -5.14 30.13 5.91
N TYR A 20 -4.96 30.12 7.24
CA TYR A 20 -5.36 29.01 8.10
C TYR A 20 -6.36 29.42 9.19
N LYS A 21 -7.38 30.23 8.87
CA LYS A 21 -8.48 30.46 9.82
C LYS A 21 -9.78 31.01 9.21
N THR A 22 -10.31 30.43 8.14
CA THR A 22 -11.70 30.66 7.71
C THR A 22 -12.24 29.45 6.95
N THR A 23 -12.82 28.49 7.67
CA THR A 23 -13.89 27.58 7.22
C THR A 23 -14.31 26.73 8.42
N ASP A 24 -14.76 27.40 9.48
CA ASP A 24 -15.64 26.78 10.45
C ASP A 24 -16.42 27.91 11.12
N ILE A 25 -17.71 27.99 10.82
CA ILE A 25 -18.82 28.63 11.56
C ILE A 25 -20.01 28.73 10.60
N GLY A 26 -21.10 28.06 10.98
CA GLY A 26 -22.45 28.35 10.51
C GLY A 26 -23.14 27.19 9.80
N ARG A 27 -23.87 26.34 10.54
CA ARG A 27 -25.34 26.32 10.54
C ARG A 27 -25.87 25.16 11.41
N SER A 28 -26.53 25.50 12.53
CA SER A 28 -27.37 24.59 13.29
C SER A 28 -28.85 24.84 12.96
N GLU A 29 -29.56 23.71 12.78
CA GLU A 29 -30.96 23.39 13.09
C GLU A 29 -32.14 24.19 12.50
N VAL A 30 -32.98 23.48 11.74
CA VAL A 30 -34.45 23.45 11.95
C VAL A 30 -34.91 21.99 11.81
N HIS A 31 -35.63 21.55 12.84
CA HIS A 31 -36.36 20.28 12.95
C HIS A 31 -37.68 20.36 12.18
N GLU A 32 -38.03 19.34 11.40
CA GLU A 32 -39.44 18.98 11.19
C GLU A 32 -39.59 17.47 11.02
N LYS A 33 -40.52 16.91 11.81
CA LYS A 33 -40.90 15.49 11.82
C LYS A 33 -41.93 15.25 10.72
N THR A 34 -41.72 14.23 9.91
CA THR A 34 -42.81 13.37 9.42
C THR A 34 -42.28 11.94 9.26
N GLY A 35 -42.95 11.00 9.93
CA GLY A 35 -42.70 9.57 9.74
C GLY A 35 -43.53 9.05 8.58
N LEU A 36 -42.98 8.07 7.86
CA LEU A 36 -43.72 6.93 7.34
C LEU A 36 -42.73 5.84 6.91
N THR A 37 -43.20 4.61 7.11
CA THR A 37 -42.51 3.34 7.28
C THR A 37 -42.07 2.70 5.97
N GLY A 38 -40.96 1.96 6.00
CA GLY A 38 -40.62 0.99 4.94
C GLY A 38 -39.13 0.72 4.80
N ARG A 39 -38.50 0.00 5.75
CA ARG A 39 -37.09 -0.42 5.62
C ARG A 39 -36.97 -1.94 5.68
N SER A 40 -36.80 -2.56 4.52
CA SER A 40 -36.30 -3.93 4.36
C SER A 40 -34.92 -4.04 5.04
N ARG A 41 -34.86 -4.80 6.13
CA ARG A 41 -33.68 -4.95 6.99
C ARG A 41 -32.73 -5.98 6.37
N ALA A 42 -31.83 -5.55 5.50
CA ALA A 42 -30.66 -6.36 5.12
C ALA A 42 -29.71 -6.46 6.33
N ARG A 43 -29.65 -7.64 6.94
CA ARG A 43 -28.85 -7.96 8.13
C ARG A 43 -27.37 -8.06 7.72
N SER A 44 -26.60 -6.99 7.93
CA SER A 44 -25.14 -7.01 7.81
C SER A 44 -24.53 -7.72 9.02
N THR A 45 -24.08 -8.96 8.82
CA THR A 45 -23.30 -9.74 9.79
C THR A 45 -21.88 -9.16 9.90
N ARG A 46 -21.52 -8.73 11.12
CA ARG A 46 -20.29 -8.00 11.45
C ARG A 46 -19.14 -8.99 11.69
N LEU A 47 -18.04 -8.89 10.93
CA LEU A 47 -16.96 -9.89 10.95
C LEU A 47 -15.72 -9.49 11.78
N MET A 48 -15.46 -8.19 11.92
CA MET A 48 -14.17 -7.70 12.44
C MET A 48 -14.24 -6.91 13.75
N ALA A 49 -15.44 -6.60 14.23
CA ALA A 49 -15.65 -5.75 15.41
C ALA A 49 -16.10 -6.59 16.60
N ASN A 50 -15.16 -7.24 17.27
CA ASN A 50 -15.25 -7.60 18.70
C ASN A 50 -13.81 -7.55 19.23
N GLY A 51 -13.55 -6.60 20.12
CA GLY A 51 -12.23 -6.26 20.65
C GLY A 51 -12.20 -4.80 21.07
N SER A 52 -12.83 -4.50 22.21
CA SER A 52 -12.73 -3.22 22.90
C SER A 52 -11.48 -3.23 23.77
N ASP A 53 -10.33 -2.89 23.19
CA ASP A 53 -9.13 -2.54 23.97
C ASP A 53 -8.81 -1.06 23.74
N THR A 54 -8.73 -0.34 24.86
CA THR A 54 -8.39 1.08 24.93
C THR A 54 -7.00 1.35 24.33
N PRO A 55 -6.82 2.43 23.55
CA PRO A 55 -5.50 2.82 23.10
C PRO A 55 -4.81 3.56 24.26
N PHE A 56 -3.54 3.22 24.52
CA PHE A 56 -2.68 3.72 25.62
C PHE A 56 -2.74 2.92 26.93
N GLY A 57 -2.20 1.70 26.88
CA GLY A 57 -1.59 1.04 28.03
C GLY A 57 -0.18 0.59 27.66
N ASN A 58 0.81 0.85 28.53
CA ASN A 58 2.18 0.32 28.45
C ASN A 58 2.19 -1.21 28.67
N GLY A 59 1.47 -1.95 27.83
CA GLY A 59 1.53 -3.41 27.82
C GLY A 59 2.73 -3.83 26.97
N LEU A 60 3.61 -4.65 27.54
CA LEU A 60 4.53 -5.46 26.76
C LEU A 60 3.75 -6.09 25.59
N ILE A 61 4.29 -5.98 24.38
CA ILE A 61 3.71 -6.68 23.24
C ILE A 61 3.90 -8.17 23.54
N ASP A 62 2.83 -8.84 23.95
CA ASP A 62 2.86 -10.29 24.08
C ASP A 62 3.04 -10.88 22.68
N LEU A 63 4.29 -11.32 22.47
CA LEU A 63 4.83 -11.92 21.26
C LEU A 63 5.21 -13.38 21.54
N THR A 64 4.68 -13.96 22.62
CA THR A 64 4.74 -15.39 22.81
C THR A 64 3.89 -16.03 21.71
N ASP A 65 4.59 -16.49 20.68
CA ASP A 65 4.13 -17.55 19.80
C ASP A 65 3.82 -18.74 20.74
N LEU A 66 2.55 -18.86 21.14
CA LEU A 66 2.06 -19.94 21.99
C LEU A 66 2.10 -21.24 21.19
N GLY A 67 3.29 -21.76 20.90
CA GLY A 67 3.66 -23.15 20.60
C GLY A 67 2.81 -23.96 19.61
N GLY A 68 1.85 -23.33 18.93
CA GLY A 68 0.83 -23.97 18.13
C GLY A 68 1.03 -23.58 16.68
N GLU A 69 1.11 -24.59 15.81
CA GLU A 69 1.15 -24.39 14.37
C GLU A 69 -0.06 -23.55 13.93
N TRP A 70 0.19 -22.41 13.27
CA TRP A 70 -0.87 -21.58 12.73
C TRP A 70 -1.73 -22.40 11.76
N LYS A 71 -3.07 -22.30 11.88
CA LYS A 71 -4.01 -23.01 11.01
C LYS A 71 -4.98 -22.05 10.33
N ALA A 72 -5.20 -22.28 9.04
CA ALA A 72 -6.15 -21.51 8.26
C ALA A 72 -7.60 -21.77 8.71
N ASN A 73 -8.35 -20.70 8.89
CA ASN A 73 -9.80 -20.72 9.09
C ASN A 73 -10.49 -20.47 7.74
N VAL A 74 -10.64 -21.54 6.96
CA VAL A 74 -11.17 -21.50 5.59
C VAL A 74 -12.55 -20.84 5.50
N THR A 75 -13.39 -21.06 6.51
CA THR A 75 -14.71 -20.42 6.61
C THR A 75 -14.58 -18.90 6.72
N LEU A 76 -13.73 -18.41 7.63
CA LEU A 76 -13.50 -16.97 7.78
C LEU A 76 -12.88 -16.35 6.53
N VAL A 77 -11.90 -17.03 5.91
CA VAL A 77 -11.30 -16.60 4.64
C VAL A 77 -12.39 -16.42 3.59
N THR A 78 -13.23 -17.43 3.39
CA THR A 78 -14.33 -17.39 2.40
C THR A 78 -15.31 -16.25 2.67
N MET A 79 -15.63 -16.01 3.95
CA MET A 79 -16.51 -14.90 4.35
C MET A 79 -15.88 -13.53 4.03
N ILE A 80 -14.59 -13.34 4.35
CA ILE A 80 -13.83 -12.12 4.03
C ILE A 80 -13.80 -11.90 2.52
N ARG A 81 -13.49 -12.93 1.74
CA ARG A 81 -13.45 -12.87 0.28
C ARG A 81 -14.80 -12.41 -0.28
N LYS A 82 -15.90 -12.98 0.20
CA LYS A 82 -17.27 -12.63 -0.21
C LYS A 82 -17.64 -11.20 0.18
N ASP A 83 -17.22 -10.73 1.35
CA ASP A 83 -17.51 -9.36 1.79
C ASP A 83 -16.72 -8.33 0.98
N ILE A 84 -15.42 -8.57 0.72
CA ILE A 84 -14.58 -7.68 -0.09
C ILE A 84 -15.12 -7.55 -1.53
N LEU A 85 -15.67 -8.63 -2.11
CA LEU A 85 -16.25 -8.62 -3.45
C LEU A 85 -17.35 -7.55 -3.62
N ARG A 86 -18.04 -7.17 -2.55
CA ARG A 86 -19.07 -6.10 -2.58
C ARG A 86 -18.47 -4.71 -2.83
N PHE A 87 -17.17 -4.55 -2.58
CA PHE A 87 -16.46 -3.27 -2.71
C PHE A 87 -15.54 -3.25 -3.92
N LEU A 88 -14.85 -4.36 -4.19
CA LEU A 88 -13.69 -4.48 -5.07
C LEU A 88 -13.83 -5.72 -5.95
N ASP A 89 -13.60 -5.56 -7.25
CA ASP A 89 -13.49 -6.63 -8.23
C ASP A 89 -12.09 -6.60 -8.87
N ALA A 90 -11.29 -7.65 -8.65
CA ALA A 90 -9.92 -7.71 -9.18
C ALA A 90 -9.87 -7.70 -10.71
N GLU A 91 -10.90 -8.20 -11.40
CA GLU A 91 -10.92 -8.18 -12.86
C GLU A 91 -11.07 -6.77 -13.44
N ARG A 92 -11.60 -5.83 -12.65
CA ARG A 92 -11.86 -4.45 -13.09
C ARG A 92 -10.97 -3.42 -12.41
N ASP A 93 -10.57 -3.69 -11.16
CA ASP A 93 -9.89 -2.69 -10.35
C ASP A 93 -8.37 -2.84 -10.36
N VAL A 94 -7.82 -4.01 -10.71
CA VAL A 94 -6.37 -4.24 -10.80
C VAL A 94 -5.74 -3.32 -11.85
N SER A 95 -6.38 -3.17 -13.01
CA SER A 95 -5.92 -2.25 -14.04
C SER A 95 -7.09 -1.64 -14.82
N ILE A 96 -6.96 -0.38 -15.20
CA ILE A 96 -7.67 0.15 -16.37
C ILE A 96 -7.17 -0.61 -17.61
N ILE A 97 -8.03 -0.75 -18.60
CA ILE A 97 -7.73 -1.46 -19.85
C ILE A 97 -7.70 -0.49 -21.03
N LYS A 98 -7.03 -0.92 -22.10
CA LYS A 98 -6.80 -0.09 -23.28
C LYS A 98 -8.08 0.47 -23.90
N SER A 99 -9.13 -0.34 -24.02
CA SER A 99 -10.42 0.08 -24.58
C SER A 99 -11.15 1.15 -23.75
N SER A 100 -10.72 1.41 -22.51
CA SER A 100 -11.36 2.39 -21.62
C SER A 100 -10.93 3.83 -21.88
N PHE A 101 -9.83 4.04 -22.62
CA PHE A 101 -9.24 5.36 -22.85
C PHE A 101 -8.67 5.47 -24.26
N LYS A 102 -8.50 6.70 -24.73
CA LYS A 102 -7.75 7.06 -25.94
C LYS A 102 -6.62 8.02 -25.59
N PRO A 103 -5.54 8.07 -26.39
CA PRO A 103 -4.55 9.14 -26.26
C PRO A 103 -5.22 10.52 -26.30
N GLY A 104 -4.85 11.40 -25.37
CA GLY A 104 -5.46 12.72 -25.17
C GLY A 104 -6.60 12.75 -24.15
N ASP A 105 -7.17 11.61 -23.77
CA ASP A 105 -8.20 11.57 -22.72
C ASP A 105 -7.67 12.11 -21.40
N THR A 106 -8.57 12.75 -20.65
CA THR A 106 -8.25 13.41 -19.39
C THR A 106 -8.72 12.58 -18.20
N ILE A 107 -7.78 12.24 -17.31
CA ILE A 107 -8.03 11.53 -16.06
C ILE A 107 -7.86 12.50 -14.89
N HIS A 108 -8.84 12.57 -13.99
CA HIS A 108 -8.69 13.32 -12.74
C HIS A 108 -7.89 12.51 -11.72
N TYR A 109 -6.97 13.17 -11.01
CA TYR A 109 -6.25 12.53 -9.92
C TYR A 109 -7.19 12.11 -8.80
N VAL A 110 -6.97 10.91 -8.27
CA VAL A 110 -7.84 10.29 -7.28
C VAL A 110 -7.86 11.07 -5.96
N LEU A 111 -6.71 11.58 -5.52
CA LEU A 111 -6.58 12.34 -4.27
C LEU A 111 -6.54 13.87 -4.47
N ASP A 112 -6.46 14.35 -5.72
CA ASP A 112 -6.51 15.78 -6.07
C ASP A 112 -7.36 16.00 -7.33
N ARG A 113 -8.68 15.90 -7.16
CA ARG A 113 -9.64 15.92 -8.29
C ARG A 113 -9.63 17.22 -9.11
N ARG A 114 -9.03 18.30 -8.60
CA ARG A 114 -8.90 19.58 -9.32
C ARG A 114 -7.80 19.53 -10.38
N ARG A 115 -6.93 18.52 -10.31
CA ARG A 115 -5.82 18.33 -11.24
C ARG A 115 -6.10 17.13 -12.12
N THR A 116 -5.52 17.18 -13.31
CA THR A 116 -5.71 16.17 -14.35
C THR A 116 -4.39 15.61 -14.85
N PHE A 117 -4.48 14.41 -15.41
CA PHE A 117 -3.46 13.66 -16.12
C PHE A 117 -3.96 13.40 -17.53
N ASN A 118 -3.16 13.69 -18.55
CA ASN A 118 -3.50 13.39 -19.94
C ASN A 118 -2.91 12.04 -20.35
N VAL A 119 -3.72 11.16 -20.91
CA VAL A 119 -3.28 9.85 -21.38
C VAL A 119 -2.34 10.03 -22.58
N SER A 120 -1.06 9.71 -22.42
CA SER A 120 -0.08 9.75 -23.51
C SER A 120 -0.24 8.56 -24.45
N HIS A 121 0.29 8.67 -25.67
CA HIS A 121 0.38 7.53 -26.60
C HIS A 121 1.22 6.40 -25.99
N THR A 122 2.31 6.74 -25.30
CA THR A 122 3.20 5.80 -24.61
C THR A 122 2.45 5.01 -23.54
N LEU A 123 1.75 5.68 -22.62
CA LEU A 123 0.97 5.02 -21.57
C LEU A 123 -0.15 4.16 -22.17
N HIS A 124 -0.89 4.70 -23.14
CA HIS A 124 -1.97 3.96 -23.80
C HIS A 124 -1.47 2.70 -24.51
N SER A 125 -0.30 2.73 -25.15
CA SER A 125 0.29 1.57 -25.83
C SER A 125 0.61 0.42 -24.86
N LEU A 126 0.92 0.75 -23.61
CA LEU A 126 1.24 -0.19 -22.54
C LEU A 126 0.00 -0.65 -21.74
N LEU A 127 -1.17 -0.05 -21.94
CA LEU A 127 -2.38 -0.50 -21.27
C LEU A 127 -2.70 -1.94 -21.67
N PRO A 128 -3.06 -2.80 -20.71
CA PRO A 128 -3.41 -4.17 -21.03
C PRO A 128 -4.79 -4.23 -21.71
N GLU A 129 -4.96 -5.15 -22.65
CA GLU A 129 -6.24 -5.38 -23.32
C GLU A 129 -7.29 -5.97 -22.36
N VAL A 130 -6.84 -6.81 -21.41
CA VAL A 130 -7.63 -7.41 -20.34
C VAL A 130 -6.89 -7.32 -19.01
N SER A 131 -7.61 -7.34 -17.89
CA SER A 131 -6.95 -7.32 -16.58
C SER A 131 -5.90 -8.44 -16.45
N PRO A 132 -4.67 -8.16 -15.96
CA PRO A 132 -3.62 -9.15 -15.80
C PRO A 132 -3.98 -10.33 -14.88
N LEU A 133 -5.01 -10.17 -14.04
CA LEU A 133 -5.51 -11.16 -13.10
C LEU A 133 -6.91 -11.70 -13.44
N LYS A 134 -7.40 -11.43 -14.67
CA LYS A 134 -8.66 -11.98 -15.16
C LYS A 134 -8.64 -13.51 -15.12
N ASN A 135 -9.66 -14.13 -14.54
CA ASN A 135 -9.77 -15.58 -14.38
C ASN A 135 -8.54 -16.24 -13.71
N LYS A 136 -7.83 -15.53 -12.84
CA LYS A 136 -6.69 -16.08 -12.08
C LYS A 136 -7.07 -16.39 -10.65
N MET A 137 -6.64 -17.56 -10.20
CA MET A 137 -6.75 -18.04 -8.82
C MET A 137 -5.47 -18.81 -8.49
N PHE A 138 -4.88 -18.51 -7.35
CA PHE A 138 -3.65 -19.14 -6.84
C PHE A 138 -3.93 -19.75 -5.47
N LYS A 139 -3.33 -20.90 -5.15
CA LYS A 139 -3.60 -21.54 -3.85
C LYS A 139 -2.91 -20.76 -2.74
N THR A 140 -1.62 -20.46 -2.92
CA THR A 140 -0.84 -19.70 -1.92
C THR A 140 -0.27 -18.42 -2.52
N CYS A 141 -0.45 -17.31 -1.81
CA CYS A 141 0.16 -16.03 -2.19
C CYS A 141 1.00 -15.46 -1.06
N ALA A 142 2.23 -15.07 -1.39
CA ALA A 142 3.06 -14.26 -0.50
C ALA A 142 2.85 -12.77 -0.84
N VAL A 143 2.48 -11.96 0.15
CA VAL A 143 2.54 -10.50 0.05
C VAL A 143 3.71 -10.04 0.90
N VAL A 144 4.70 -9.44 0.24
CA VAL A 144 5.96 -9.03 0.84
C VAL A 144 5.99 -7.51 0.98
N GLY A 145 5.87 -7.06 2.23
CA GLY A 145 6.15 -5.69 2.65
C GLY A 145 7.65 -5.43 2.75
N ASN A 146 8.02 -4.19 3.02
CA ASN A 146 9.41 -3.76 2.91
C ASN A 146 10.14 -3.63 4.26
N SER A 147 9.51 -4.01 5.38
CA SER A 147 10.09 -3.76 6.71
C SER A 147 11.42 -4.46 6.91
N GLY A 148 12.32 -3.82 7.67
CA GLY A 148 13.60 -4.38 8.07
C GLY A 148 13.50 -5.60 8.99
N ILE A 149 12.30 -5.98 9.45
CA ILE A 149 12.06 -7.23 10.18
C ILE A 149 12.46 -8.47 9.37
N LEU A 150 12.51 -8.35 8.04
CA LEU A 150 12.95 -9.42 7.15
C LEU A 150 14.44 -9.71 7.23
N LEU A 151 15.27 -8.78 7.71
CA LEU A 151 16.72 -8.97 7.74
C LEU A 151 17.10 -10.12 8.69
N LYS A 152 17.90 -11.06 8.18
CA LYS A 152 18.32 -12.30 8.85
C LYS A 152 17.14 -13.22 9.25
N SER A 153 16.03 -13.12 8.53
CA SER A 153 14.86 -13.98 8.73
C SER A 153 15.01 -15.34 8.07
N GLY A 154 15.82 -15.46 7.00
CA GLY A 154 15.94 -16.70 6.22
C GLY A 154 14.66 -17.08 5.47
N CYS A 155 13.72 -16.14 5.30
CA CYS A 155 12.41 -16.41 4.69
C CYS A 155 12.42 -16.50 3.16
N GLY A 156 13.54 -16.27 2.50
CA GLY A 156 13.59 -16.16 1.04
C GLY A 156 13.08 -17.41 0.31
N LYS A 157 13.50 -18.59 0.75
CA LYS A 157 13.05 -19.87 0.19
C LYS A 157 11.55 -20.11 0.40
N GLU A 158 11.04 -19.82 1.60
CA GLU A 158 9.61 -19.95 1.91
C GLU A 158 8.76 -19.01 1.04
N ILE A 159 9.21 -17.75 0.87
CA ILE A 159 8.54 -16.76 0.02
C ILE A 159 8.48 -17.25 -1.43
N ASP A 160 9.60 -17.71 -1.99
CA ASP A 160 9.69 -18.12 -3.39
C ASP A 160 8.88 -19.40 -3.71
N ASN A 161 8.57 -20.20 -2.68
CA ASN A 161 7.77 -21.42 -2.81
C ASN A 161 6.24 -21.17 -2.93
N HIS A 162 5.77 -19.93 -2.77
CA HIS A 162 4.35 -19.59 -2.98
C HIS A 162 3.97 -19.58 -4.46
N ASP A 163 2.72 -19.92 -4.79
CA ASP A 163 2.25 -19.92 -6.18
C ASP A 163 2.28 -18.53 -6.84
N PHE A 164 2.18 -17.46 -6.04
CA PHE A 164 2.20 -16.09 -6.52
C PHE A 164 2.79 -15.12 -5.49
N VAL A 165 3.81 -14.35 -5.89
CA VAL A 165 4.52 -13.41 -5.00
C VAL A 165 4.22 -11.96 -5.39
N ILE A 166 3.63 -11.22 -4.46
CA ILE A 166 3.30 -9.79 -4.57
C ILE A 166 4.28 -8.97 -3.76
N ARG A 167 4.98 -8.03 -4.41
CA ARG A 167 5.97 -7.15 -3.78
C ARG A 167 5.57 -5.69 -3.85
N CYS A 168 6.15 -4.89 -2.95
CA CYS A 168 5.82 -3.48 -2.81
C CYS A 168 6.95 -2.56 -3.27
N ASN A 169 6.59 -1.59 -4.12
CA ASN A 169 7.40 -0.42 -4.48
C ASN A 169 8.77 -0.74 -5.12
N LEU A 170 8.81 -1.79 -5.94
CA LEU A 170 9.98 -2.20 -6.71
C LEU A 170 11.24 -2.36 -5.84
N ALA A 171 11.07 -2.91 -4.64
CA ALA A 171 12.17 -3.10 -3.72
C ALA A 171 13.26 -4.01 -4.34
N PRO A 172 14.54 -3.77 -4.02
CA PRO A 172 15.66 -4.61 -4.47
C PRO A 172 15.59 -5.99 -3.83
N LEU A 173 16.10 -7.00 -4.53
CA LEU A 173 16.01 -8.41 -4.12
C LEU A 173 17.37 -9.09 -3.99
N ASN A 174 18.27 -8.89 -4.96
CA ASN A 174 19.53 -9.66 -5.08
C ASN A 174 20.36 -9.68 -3.79
N ASP A 175 20.62 -8.53 -3.18
CA ASP A 175 21.45 -8.43 -1.98
C ASP A 175 20.76 -8.94 -0.70
N PHE A 176 19.48 -9.34 -0.81
CA PHE A 176 18.62 -9.76 0.29
C PHE A 176 17.94 -11.11 0.03
N ALA A 177 18.39 -11.85 -0.99
CA ALA A 177 17.69 -13.03 -1.51
C ALA A 177 17.42 -14.09 -0.43
N ASP A 178 18.36 -14.31 0.50
CA ASP A 178 18.20 -15.27 1.61
C ASP A 178 17.01 -14.92 2.52
N ASP A 179 16.71 -13.64 2.65
CA ASP A 179 15.68 -13.11 3.54
C ASP A 179 14.35 -12.85 2.84
N VAL A 180 14.40 -12.38 1.59
CA VAL A 180 13.22 -11.88 0.88
C VAL A 180 12.88 -12.65 -0.39
N GLY A 181 13.75 -13.53 -0.86
CA GLY A 181 13.57 -14.30 -2.09
C GLY A 181 13.75 -13.48 -3.37
N LEU A 182 13.79 -14.15 -4.51
CA LEU A 182 13.96 -13.54 -5.83
C LEU A 182 12.68 -13.56 -6.68
N ARG A 183 11.70 -14.43 -6.36
CA ARG A 183 10.47 -14.55 -7.12
C ARG A 183 9.60 -13.31 -6.94
N SER A 184 9.05 -12.78 -8.02
CA SER A 184 8.20 -11.60 -7.97
C SER A 184 7.23 -11.64 -9.15
N ASP A 185 6.01 -12.12 -8.97
CA ASP A 185 5.01 -12.25 -10.03
C ASP A 185 4.21 -10.95 -10.26
N PHE A 186 4.13 -10.12 -9.21
CA PHE A 186 3.48 -8.82 -9.22
C PHE A 186 4.26 -7.87 -8.32
N THR A 187 4.61 -6.68 -8.80
CA THR A 187 5.21 -5.64 -7.96
C THR A 187 4.56 -4.30 -8.20
N THR A 188 4.30 -3.56 -7.13
CA THR A 188 3.91 -2.16 -7.28
C THR A 188 5.14 -1.29 -7.51
N MET A 189 4.96 -0.14 -8.15
CA MET A 189 5.96 0.92 -8.20
C MET A 189 5.26 2.26 -8.01
N ASN A 190 5.20 2.75 -6.77
CA ASN A 190 4.78 4.12 -6.55
C ASN A 190 5.75 5.05 -7.30
N PRO A 191 5.28 6.01 -8.12
CA PRO A 191 6.16 6.90 -8.87
C PRO A 191 7.19 7.67 -8.01
N SER A 192 6.92 7.87 -6.72
CA SER A 192 7.90 8.46 -5.79
C SER A 192 9.18 7.63 -5.63
N VAL A 193 9.16 6.33 -5.95
CA VAL A 193 10.34 5.46 -5.96
C VAL A 193 11.37 5.97 -6.96
N ILE A 194 10.94 6.45 -8.12
CA ILE A 194 11.83 6.96 -9.17
C ILE A 194 12.65 8.13 -8.65
N GLN A 195 12.00 9.12 -8.01
CA GLN A 195 12.70 10.26 -7.43
C GLN A 195 13.63 9.87 -6.28
N ARG A 196 13.20 8.92 -5.44
CA ARG A 196 13.87 8.62 -4.17
C ARG A 196 15.04 7.65 -4.32
N VAL A 197 14.84 6.59 -5.10
CA VAL A 197 15.79 5.47 -5.23
C VAL A 197 16.68 5.69 -6.44
N TYR A 198 16.06 6.04 -7.58
CA TYR A 198 16.76 6.21 -8.87
C TYR A 198 17.06 7.67 -9.20
N LYS A 199 17.04 8.56 -8.20
CA LYS A 199 17.34 10.01 -8.30
C LYS A 199 16.61 10.75 -9.44
N GLY A 200 15.42 10.28 -9.82
CA GLY A 200 14.64 10.85 -10.91
C GLY A 200 15.07 10.41 -12.32
N LEU A 201 15.92 9.38 -12.43
CA LEU A 201 16.47 8.84 -13.68
C LEU A 201 17.22 9.90 -14.50
N ARG A 202 17.92 10.80 -13.82
CA ARG A 202 18.58 11.97 -14.41
C ARG A 202 19.87 11.64 -15.15
N ASP A 203 20.57 10.62 -14.70
CA ASP A 203 21.84 10.17 -15.28
C ASP A 203 21.70 8.76 -15.87
N GLU A 204 22.64 8.39 -16.73
CA GLU A 204 22.64 7.11 -17.46
C GLU A 204 22.80 5.92 -16.52
N THR A 205 23.64 6.02 -15.48
CA THR A 205 23.86 4.95 -14.51
C THR A 205 22.59 4.59 -13.74
N GLU A 206 21.80 5.57 -13.30
CA GLU A 206 20.52 5.33 -12.62
C GLU A 206 19.49 4.74 -13.60
N GLN A 207 19.52 5.12 -14.88
CA GLN A 207 18.69 4.51 -15.91
C GLN A 207 19.07 3.05 -16.15
N GLU A 208 20.36 2.73 -16.28
CA GLU A 208 20.86 1.36 -16.43
C GLU A 208 20.47 0.49 -15.23
N ASN A 209 20.71 0.98 -14.02
CA ASN A 209 20.32 0.27 -12.79
C ASN A 209 18.80 0.01 -12.73
N PHE A 210 17.99 0.98 -13.16
CA PHE A 210 16.55 0.80 -13.23
C PHE A 210 16.13 -0.21 -14.31
N ILE A 211 16.75 -0.16 -15.49
CA ILE A 211 16.52 -1.12 -16.58
C ILE A 211 16.88 -2.54 -16.13
N LEU A 212 18.03 -2.74 -15.49
CA LEU A 212 18.45 -4.03 -14.92
C LEU A 212 17.41 -4.55 -13.92
N ARG A 213 16.89 -3.67 -13.06
CA ARG A 213 15.83 -4.03 -12.11
C ARG A 213 14.53 -4.46 -12.81
N LEU A 214 14.16 -3.78 -13.90
CA LEU A 214 12.97 -4.13 -14.67
C LEU A 214 13.15 -5.42 -15.48
N GLN A 215 14.34 -5.70 -16.01
CA GLN A 215 14.64 -6.95 -16.71
C GLN A 215 14.44 -8.18 -15.81
N GLN A 216 14.78 -8.06 -14.53
CA GLN A 216 14.57 -9.12 -13.52
C GLN A 216 13.09 -9.44 -13.28
N LEU A 217 12.15 -8.57 -13.67
CA LEU A 217 10.72 -8.86 -13.53
C LEU A 217 10.23 -9.92 -14.51
N ASN A 218 10.92 -10.16 -15.63
CA ASN A 218 10.66 -11.27 -16.58
C ASN A 218 9.19 -11.75 -16.68
N ASN A 219 8.36 -11.01 -17.41
CA ASN A 219 6.91 -11.21 -17.60
C ASN A 219 6.02 -11.00 -16.37
N SER A 220 6.55 -10.54 -15.24
CA SER A 220 5.74 -10.15 -14.09
C SER A 220 4.99 -8.85 -14.30
N VAL A 221 3.99 -8.64 -13.44
CA VAL A 221 3.17 -7.43 -13.49
C VAL A 221 3.88 -6.29 -12.79
N LEU A 222 4.14 -5.19 -13.50
CA LEU A 222 4.53 -3.91 -12.93
C LEU A 222 3.31 -3.02 -12.80
N TRP A 223 2.91 -2.76 -11.56
CA TRP A 223 1.70 -2.04 -11.23
C TRP A 223 2.02 -0.62 -10.76
N ILE A 224 1.61 0.39 -11.53
CA ILE A 224 1.97 1.79 -11.30
C ILE A 224 0.70 2.58 -10.92
N PRO A 225 0.54 3.04 -9.67
CA PRO A 225 -0.57 3.91 -9.27
C PRO A 225 -0.36 5.36 -9.77
N ALA A 226 -0.31 5.54 -11.08
CA ALA A 226 0.05 6.78 -11.77
C ALA A 226 -0.92 7.94 -11.48
N PHE A 227 -2.19 7.63 -11.22
CA PHE A 227 -3.27 8.61 -11.13
C PHE A 227 -3.63 9.00 -9.69
N MET A 228 -2.76 8.74 -8.70
CA MET A 228 -3.08 9.02 -7.30
C MET A 228 -2.93 10.50 -6.93
N VAL A 229 -1.78 11.10 -7.24
CA VAL A 229 -1.42 12.49 -6.91
C VAL A 229 -0.65 13.11 -8.07
N LYS A 230 -0.81 14.43 -8.26
CA LYS A 230 -0.05 15.21 -9.24
C LYS A 230 1.43 15.30 -8.86
N GLY A 231 2.30 15.41 -9.86
CA GLY A 231 3.74 15.70 -9.70
C GLY A 231 4.66 14.52 -10.02
N SER A 232 4.15 13.45 -10.63
CA SER A 232 4.97 12.30 -11.03
C SER A 232 4.68 11.81 -12.45
N GLU A 233 3.95 12.61 -13.23
CA GLU A 233 3.60 12.35 -14.63
C GLU A 233 4.86 12.07 -15.45
N ARG A 234 5.86 12.94 -15.32
CA ARG A 234 7.14 12.80 -16.01
C ARG A 234 7.87 11.51 -15.64
N HIS A 235 7.85 11.11 -14.36
CA HIS A 235 8.48 9.85 -13.96
C HIS A 235 7.75 8.64 -14.55
N VAL A 236 6.41 8.68 -14.58
CA VAL A 236 5.63 7.60 -15.22
C VAL A 236 5.93 7.53 -16.71
N GLU A 237 5.99 8.66 -17.40
CA GLU A 237 6.29 8.71 -18.83
C GLU A 237 7.69 8.17 -19.14
N ILE A 238 8.72 8.62 -18.41
CA ILE A 238 10.10 8.10 -18.59
C ILE A 238 10.16 6.59 -18.38
N VAL A 239 9.49 6.06 -17.35
CA VAL A 239 9.47 4.61 -17.11
C VAL A 239 8.82 3.88 -18.27
N ASN A 240 7.70 4.38 -18.78
CA ASN A 240 6.99 3.81 -19.91
C ASN A 240 7.87 3.83 -21.18
N GLU A 241 8.54 4.95 -21.45
CA GLU A 241 9.46 5.10 -22.59
C GLU A 241 10.63 4.12 -22.51
N LEU A 242 11.25 3.96 -21.34
CA LEU A 242 12.35 3.00 -21.14
C LEU A 242 11.89 1.56 -21.40
N ILE A 243 10.69 1.19 -20.93
CA ILE A 243 10.12 -0.14 -21.16
C ILE A 243 9.94 -0.42 -22.65
N LEU A 244 9.38 0.54 -23.40
CA LEU A 244 9.18 0.41 -24.84
C LEU A 244 10.51 0.41 -25.61
N LYS A 245 11.38 1.37 -25.33
CA LYS A 245 12.68 1.56 -26.01
C LYS A 245 13.56 0.31 -25.87
N HIS A 246 13.64 -0.25 -24.66
CA HIS A 246 14.46 -1.43 -24.38
C HIS A 246 13.69 -2.76 -24.53
N LYS A 247 12.44 -2.73 -25.00
CA LYS A 247 11.58 -3.90 -25.22
C LYS A 247 11.54 -4.83 -24.00
N LEU A 248 11.40 -4.22 -22.81
CA LEU A 248 11.45 -4.95 -21.55
C LEU A 248 10.22 -5.85 -21.41
N LYS A 249 10.46 -7.12 -21.05
CA LYS A 249 9.41 -8.11 -20.84
C LYS A 249 8.73 -7.89 -19.49
N VAL A 250 7.80 -6.95 -19.45
CA VAL A 250 7.03 -6.60 -18.25
C VAL A 250 5.57 -6.39 -18.64
N ARG A 251 4.63 -6.93 -17.84
CA ARG A 251 3.20 -6.70 -18.05
C ARG A 251 2.77 -5.46 -17.26
N MET A 252 2.36 -4.42 -17.95
CA MET A 252 1.99 -3.16 -17.29
C MET A 252 0.56 -3.20 -16.77
N ALA A 253 0.36 -2.58 -15.61
CA ALA A 253 -0.94 -2.40 -15.00
C ALA A 253 -1.03 -1.03 -14.30
N TYR A 254 -2.17 -0.36 -14.47
CA TYR A 254 -2.43 0.94 -13.85
C TYR A 254 -3.78 0.88 -13.15
N PRO A 255 -3.87 0.97 -11.82
CA PRO A 255 -5.10 0.69 -11.11
C PRO A 255 -6.27 1.57 -11.53
N SER A 256 -7.45 0.98 -11.41
CA SER A 256 -8.71 1.72 -11.49
C SER A 256 -8.72 2.89 -10.52
N LEU A 257 -9.29 4.00 -10.97
CA LEU A 257 -9.48 5.22 -10.19
C LEU A 257 -10.34 4.99 -8.93
N ARG A 258 -11.09 3.88 -8.89
CA ARG A 258 -11.95 3.51 -7.76
C ARG A 258 -11.24 2.69 -6.68
N LEU A 259 -10.15 1.99 -7.03
CA LEU A 259 -9.59 0.91 -6.21
C LEU A 259 -9.27 1.36 -4.77
N ILE A 260 -8.53 2.46 -4.61
CA ILE A 260 -8.13 2.93 -3.27
C ILE A 260 -9.33 3.33 -2.41
N HIS A 261 -10.37 3.89 -3.03
CA HIS A 261 -11.61 4.24 -2.35
C HIS A 261 -12.43 3.00 -1.98
N ALA A 262 -12.48 2.00 -2.87
CA ALA A 262 -13.13 0.72 -2.59
C ALA A 262 -12.50 0.02 -1.38
N VAL A 263 -11.16 -0.10 -1.37
CA VAL A 263 -10.43 -0.68 -0.23
C VAL A 263 -10.64 0.12 1.04
N ARG A 264 -10.53 1.46 0.98
CA ARG A 264 -10.82 2.30 2.15
C ARG A 264 -12.23 2.09 2.69
N ARG A 265 -13.25 2.04 1.81
CA ARG A 265 -14.65 1.83 2.22
C ARG A 265 -14.86 0.47 2.88
N TYR A 266 -14.23 -0.59 2.37
CA TYR A 266 -14.30 -1.92 2.98
C TYR A 266 -13.80 -1.89 4.44
N TRP A 267 -12.62 -1.33 4.68
CA TRP A 267 -12.04 -1.24 6.03
C TRP A 267 -12.88 -0.36 6.96
N LEU A 268 -13.39 0.77 6.46
CA LEU A 268 -14.29 1.65 7.23
C LEU A 268 -15.62 0.97 7.58
N ALA A 269 -16.22 0.22 6.66
CA ALA A 269 -17.43 -0.54 6.90
C ALA A 269 -17.23 -1.58 8.02
N ASN A 270 -16.01 -2.12 8.12
CA ASN A 270 -15.55 -3.02 9.17
C ASN A 270 -14.99 -2.31 10.42
N LYS A 271 -15.29 -1.01 10.59
CA LYS A 271 -14.92 -0.19 11.76
C LYS A 271 -13.41 0.01 11.96
N ILE A 272 -12.61 -0.23 10.94
CA ILE A 272 -11.18 0.09 10.94
C ILE A 272 -10.99 1.46 10.29
N ASN A 273 -10.61 2.46 11.08
CA ASN A 273 -10.48 3.85 10.61
C ASN A 273 -9.19 4.08 9.80
N ILE A 274 -9.19 3.59 8.56
CA ILE A 274 -8.10 3.80 7.61
C ILE A 274 -8.31 5.12 6.87
N LYS A 275 -7.43 6.11 7.13
CA LYS A 275 -7.42 7.38 6.38
C LYS A 275 -7.04 7.15 4.92
N ARG A 276 -5.85 6.55 4.72
CA ARG A 276 -5.36 6.10 3.41
C ARG A 276 -4.61 4.78 3.60
N PRO A 277 -5.02 3.68 2.96
CA PRO A 277 -4.36 2.39 3.12
C PRO A 277 -2.91 2.48 2.64
N THR A 278 -1.99 1.79 3.32
CA THR A 278 -0.65 1.56 2.76
C THR A 278 -0.73 0.69 1.51
N THR A 279 0.35 0.67 0.72
CA THR A 279 0.50 -0.28 -0.39
C THR A 279 0.34 -1.72 0.10
N GLY A 280 0.91 -2.08 1.27
CA GLY A 280 0.80 -3.43 1.82
C GLY A 280 -0.64 -3.83 2.13
N LEU A 281 -1.41 -2.97 2.82
CA LEU A 281 -2.82 -3.24 3.11
C LEU A 281 -3.66 -3.30 1.82
N LEU A 282 -3.34 -2.44 0.85
CA LEU A 282 -3.98 -2.45 -0.47
C LEU A 282 -3.74 -3.79 -1.19
N MET A 283 -2.49 -4.28 -1.22
CA MET A 283 -2.13 -5.53 -1.86
C MET A 283 -2.73 -6.75 -1.15
N TYR A 284 -2.74 -6.78 0.18
CA TYR A 284 -3.47 -7.82 0.93
C TYR A 284 -4.95 -7.84 0.53
N THR A 285 -5.63 -6.68 0.57
CA THR A 285 -7.07 -6.59 0.25
C THR A 285 -7.34 -7.08 -1.18
N MET A 286 -6.46 -6.73 -2.14
CA MET A 286 -6.56 -7.16 -3.52
C MET A 286 -6.33 -8.67 -3.69
N ALA A 287 -5.32 -9.23 -3.02
CA ALA A 287 -4.97 -10.65 -3.04
C ALA A 287 -6.13 -11.55 -2.59
N THR A 288 -6.99 -11.09 -1.66
CA THR A 288 -8.21 -11.84 -1.27
C THR A 288 -9.15 -12.16 -2.44
N ARG A 289 -9.00 -11.51 -3.59
CA ARG A 289 -9.86 -11.79 -4.75
C ARG A 289 -9.32 -12.89 -5.65
N PHE A 290 -8.03 -13.23 -5.55
CA PHE A 290 -7.35 -14.17 -6.45
C PHE A 290 -6.40 -15.16 -5.74
N CYS A 291 -6.38 -15.19 -4.40
CA CYS A 291 -5.54 -16.09 -3.60
C CYS A 291 -6.38 -16.85 -2.55
N ASP A 292 -6.29 -18.17 -2.50
CA ASP A 292 -7.01 -18.97 -1.50
C ASP A 292 -6.41 -18.77 -0.10
N GLU A 293 -5.09 -18.79 0.03
CA GLU A 293 -4.36 -18.53 1.26
C GLU A 293 -3.34 -17.40 1.07
N ILE A 294 -3.22 -16.53 2.08
CA ILE A 294 -2.36 -15.34 2.01
C ILE A 294 -1.39 -15.33 3.19
N TYR A 295 -0.12 -15.19 2.84
CA TYR A 295 1.01 -15.15 3.75
C TYR A 295 1.67 -13.77 3.66
N LEU A 296 1.87 -13.14 4.80
CA LEU A 296 2.40 -11.79 4.90
C LEU A 296 3.81 -11.82 5.49
N TYR A 297 4.76 -11.22 4.78
CA TYR A 297 6.14 -11.08 5.20
C TYR A 297 6.54 -9.60 5.19
N GLY A 298 7.38 -9.15 6.13
CA GLY A 298 7.84 -7.75 6.14
C GLY A 298 6.77 -6.73 6.51
N PHE A 299 5.70 -7.15 7.20
CA PHE A 299 4.67 -6.28 7.76
C PHE A 299 5.00 -5.99 9.23
N TRP A 300 5.93 -5.06 9.47
CA TRP A 300 6.30 -4.65 10.83
C TRP A 300 6.58 -3.14 10.88
N PRO A 301 5.64 -2.34 11.43
CA PRO A 301 5.76 -0.90 11.46
C PRO A 301 6.29 -0.39 12.82
N PHE A 302 7.28 -1.06 13.41
CA PHE A 302 7.84 -0.62 14.69
C PHE A 302 9.37 -0.61 14.65
N PRO A 303 10.01 0.35 15.34
CA PRO A 303 11.47 0.51 15.34
C PRO A 303 12.20 -0.56 16.16
N LYS A 304 11.47 -1.39 16.91
CA LYS A 304 12.03 -2.49 17.70
C LYS A 304 11.29 -3.79 17.39
N ASP A 305 11.96 -4.92 17.47
CA ASP A 305 11.37 -6.26 17.39
C ASP A 305 10.86 -6.73 18.78
N ALA A 306 10.41 -7.98 18.85
CA ALA A 306 9.96 -8.63 20.09
C ALA A 306 11.01 -8.64 21.21
N ASN A 307 12.28 -8.74 20.83
CA ASN A 307 13.42 -8.85 21.72
C ASN A 307 14.03 -7.48 22.05
N GLY A 308 13.44 -6.39 21.56
CA GLY A 308 13.92 -5.02 21.74
C GLY A 308 15.05 -4.59 20.80
N ASN A 309 15.44 -5.42 19.84
CA ASN A 309 16.47 -5.09 18.85
C ASN A 309 15.95 -4.04 17.87
N SER A 310 16.85 -3.18 17.37
CA SER A 310 16.50 -2.15 16.39
C SER A 310 16.10 -2.76 15.04
N VAL A 311 14.96 -2.32 14.51
CA VAL A 311 14.44 -2.74 13.20
C VAL A 311 14.47 -1.56 12.24
N LYS A 312 15.18 -1.70 11.11
CA LYS A 312 15.17 -0.68 10.04
C LYS A 312 13.77 -0.52 9.46
N TYR A 313 13.45 0.71 9.01
CA TYR A 313 12.14 0.95 8.39
C TYR A 313 11.97 0.18 7.09
N HIS A 314 13.00 0.15 6.24
CA HIS A 314 13.09 -0.81 5.14
C HIS A 314 14.30 -1.71 5.28
N TYR A 315 14.22 -2.92 4.73
CA TYR A 315 15.36 -3.84 4.72
C TYR A 315 16.53 -3.34 3.85
N TYR A 316 16.26 -2.49 2.87
CA TYR A 316 17.23 -2.11 1.82
C TYR A 316 17.71 -0.64 1.86
N ASP A 317 17.12 0.24 2.66
CA ASP A 317 17.50 1.66 2.68
C ASP A 317 17.72 2.22 4.10
N THR A 318 18.10 3.49 4.16
CA THR A 318 18.40 4.21 5.40
C THR A 318 17.25 5.08 5.90
N LEU A 319 16.05 4.93 5.31
CA LEU A 319 14.89 5.71 5.72
C LEU A 319 14.54 5.46 7.19
N LYS A 320 14.00 6.51 7.80
CA LYS A 320 13.57 6.51 9.19
C LYS A 320 12.05 6.53 9.27
N TYR A 321 11.54 6.02 10.38
CA TYR A 321 10.13 6.04 10.73
C TYR A 321 9.60 7.48 10.80
N ARG A 322 8.71 7.86 9.88
CA ARG A 322 8.11 9.22 9.83
C ARG A 322 6.59 9.24 9.99
N TYR A 323 5.93 8.08 10.10
CA TYR A 323 4.47 7.97 10.16
C TYR A 323 3.89 8.00 11.59
N PHE A 324 4.72 8.07 12.63
CA PHE A 324 4.24 8.32 13.99
C PHE A 324 3.73 9.76 14.18
N SER A 325 4.05 10.66 13.24
CA SER A 325 3.45 11.99 13.17
C SER A 325 1.94 11.91 12.86
N ARG A 326 1.12 12.68 13.59
CA ARG A 326 -0.32 12.83 13.31
C ARG A 326 -0.61 13.39 11.90
N ALA A 327 0.37 14.02 11.26
CA ALA A 327 0.27 14.52 9.89
C ALA A 327 0.41 13.40 8.83
N GLY A 328 0.90 12.23 9.23
CA GLY A 328 1.07 11.07 8.37
C GLY A 328 -0.26 10.61 7.74
N PRO A 329 -0.29 10.31 6.44
CA PRO A 329 -1.51 9.88 5.77
C PRO A 329 -1.91 8.42 6.12
N HIS A 330 -0.95 7.62 6.60
CA HIS A 330 -1.11 6.21 6.92
C HIS A 330 -1.20 5.99 8.42
N ARG A 331 -1.91 4.94 8.81
CA ARG A 331 -2.02 4.49 10.22
C ARG A 331 -1.38 3.11 10.36
N MET A 332 -0.10 2.97 10.02
CA MET A 332 0.55 1.65 9.90
C MET A 332 0.43 0.77 11.16
N PRO A 333 0.57 1.29 12.41
CA PRO A 333 0.31 0.49 13.60
C PRO A 333 -1.12 -0.07 13.68
N LEU A 334 -2.13 0.70 13.28
CA LEU A 334 -3.52 0.23 13.20
C LEU A 334 -3.68 -0.86 12.13
N GLU A 335 -3.05 -0.67 10.96
CA GLU A 335 -3.06 -1.67 9.89
C GLU A 335 -2.41 -2.98 10.36
N PHE A 336 -1.25 -2.91 11.01
CA PHE A 336 -0.58 -4.08 11.58
C PHE A 336 -1.45 -4.78 12.63
N ASN A 337 -2.01 -4.05 13.60
CA ASN A 337 -2.87 -4.67 14.62
C ASN A 337 -4.11 -5.33 14.00
N THR A 338 -4.65 -4.76 12.92
CA THR A 338 -5.75 -5.37 12.16
C THR A 338 -5.31 -6.67 11.51
N LEU A 339 -4.14 -6.69 10.86
CA LEU A 339 -3.57 -7.89 10.23
C LEU A 339 -3.18 -8.96 11.27
N LYS A 340 -2.65 -8.56 12.43
CA LYS A 340 -2.36 -9.46 13.57
C LYS A 340 -3.66 -10.11 14.10
N ASN A 341 -4.75 -9.34 14.22
CA ASN A 341 -6.04 -9.90 14.62
C ASN A 341 -6.56 -10.93 13.60
N LEU A 342 -6.43 -10.63 12.31
CA LEU A 342 -6.76 -11.57 11.23
C LEU A 342 -5.90 -12.83 11.28
N HIS A 343 -4.60 -12.68 11.57
CA HIS A 343 -3.69 -13.80 11.78
C HIS A 343 -4.15 -14.73 12.91
N ASN A 344 -4.44 -14.15 14.08
CA ASN A 344 -4.90 -14.91 15.25
C ASN A 344 -6.23 -15.64 15.00
N LYS A 345 -7.03 -15.18 14.04
CA LYS A 345 -8.30 -15.81 13.64
C LYS A 345 -8.16 -16.82 12.50
N GLY A 346 -6.95 -17.02 11.97
CA GLY A 346 -6.67 -17.93 10.86
C GLY A 346 -7.06 -17.39 9.48
N ALA A 347 -7.28 -16.08 9.33
CA ALA A 347 -7.66 -15.50 8.03
C ALA A 347 -6.48 -15.23 7.08
N LEU A 348 -5.27 -15.13 7.64
CA LEU A 348 -4.01 -14.94 6.92
C LEU A 348 -2.86 -15.44 7.83
N LYS A 349 -1.70 -15.77 7.27
CA LYS A 349 -0.50 -16.01 8.08
C LYS A 349 0.35 -14.74 8.10
N LEU A 350 0.70 -14.23 9.27
CA LEU A 350 1.57 -13.06 9.43
C LEU A 350 2.90 -13.51 10.02
N THR A 351 3.96 -13.47 9.23
CA THR A 351 5.30 -13.89 9.64
C THR A 351 6.10 -12.68 10.13
N THR A 352 6.45 -12.69 11.41
CA THR A 352 7.30 -11.66 12.05
C THR A 352 8.56 -12.22 12.70
N SER A 353 8.79 -13.52 12.57
CA SER A 353 9.94 -14.27 13.10
C SER A 353 10.75 -14.86 11.95
N LYS A 354 11.84 -15.57 12.30
CA LYS A 354 12.64 -16.31 11.32
C LYS A 354 11.82 -17.45 10.71
N CYS A 355 12.04 -17.72 9.44
CA CYS A 355 11.45 -18.88 8.77
C CYS A 355 12.33 -20.11 8.98
N THR A 356 11.69 -21.25 9.18
CA THR A 356 12.31 -22.56 9.36
C THR A 356 12.02 -23.39 8.11
N TYR A 357 12.69 -23.03 7.01
CA TYR A 357 12.61 -23.79 5.76
C TYR A 357 13.72 -24.85 5.78
N THR A 358 13.38 -26.09 6.16
CA THR A 358 14.24 -27.27 5.99
C THR A 358 14.16 -27.80 4.58
#